data_AF-W4SB00-F1
#
_entry.id   AF-W4SB00-F1
#
_cell.length_a   1.000
_cell.length_b   1.000
_cell.length_c   1.000
_cell.angle_alpha   90.00
_cell.angle_beta   90.00
_cell.angle_gamma   90.00
#
_symmetry.space_group_name_H-M   'P 1'
#
loop_
_entity.id
_entity.type
_entity.pdbx_description
1 polymer ?
#
loop_
_entity_poly.entity_id
_entity_poly.type
_entity_poly.pdbx_seq_one_letter_code
_entity_poly.pdbx_strand_id
1 'polypeptide(L)'
;MDGYVEIARRWIAGDVIELALQMPLRLEHAAGDPSTVVVMRGPLALAADLGDVDAPYEGPDPVLVSDASPLSECVALPQPGHYLVNSVRPQPLRFVPFYAQYERRSALYLRQMTTAQWSAEQGRRAQVQADRSALLTRAVDTIQFGDDASEQAHGLTSDTSFSGMYRRQQFRDVRGKGFVQFRMRGSDAPLVLRLRFWGSDRGRFTILVDGVSAVSVQVDASDIVDFVDRDYPLPIAMTRHALLTLRIEPQAGDTAGPLFGGWLLHA
;
A
#
# COMPACT_ATOMS: atom_id res chain seq x y z
N MET A 1 -11.78 -17.12 -34.78
CA MET A 1 -11.76 -18.34 -35.60
C MET A 1 -10.33 -18.83 -35.50
N ASP A 2 -10.12 -19.93 -34.79
CA ASP A 2 -8.79 -20.49 -34.59
C ASP A 2 -8.61 -21.56 -35.65
N GLY A 3 -7.57 -21.43 -36.48
CA GLY A 3 -7.38 -22.33 -37.62
C GLY A 3 -6.36 -21.80 -38.63
N TYR A 4 -6.30 -22.48 -39.77
CA TYR A 4 -5.36 -22.18 -40.86
C TYR A 4 -6.11 -21.67 -42.09
N VAL A 5 -5.49 -20.74 -42.81
CA VAL A 5 -5.91 -20.35 -44.16
C VAL A 5 -5.01 -21.09 -45.14
N GLU A 6 -5.58 -21.97 -45.96
CA GLU A 6 -4.86 -22.71 -46.98
C GLU A 6 -4.89 -21.96 -48.33
N ILE A 7 -3.72 -21.74 -48.93
CA ILE A 7 -3.59 -21.14 -50.26
C ILE A 7 -2.91 -22.15 -51.18
N ALA A 8 -3.72 -22.96 -51.88
CA ALA A 8 -3.25 -23.97 -52.82
C ALA A 8 -2.98 -23.37 -54.21
N ARG A 9 -1.70 -23.15 -54.54
CA ARG A 9 -1.22 -22.60 -55.83
C ARG A 9 0.07 -23.29 -56.27
N ARG A 10 0.34 -23.31 -57.57
CA ARG A 10 1.67 -23.64 -58.11
C ARG A 10 2.50 -22.36 -58.15
N TRP A 11 3.26 -22.14 -57.08
CA TRP A 11 4.08 -20.95 -56.91
C TRP A 11 5.21 -20.88 -57.94
N ILE A 12 5.50 -19.66 -58.41
CA ILE A 12 6.64 -19.34 -59.26
C ILE A 12 7.52 -18.27 -58.62
N ALA A 13 8.76 -18.15 -59.08
CA ALA A 13 9.67 -17.12 -58.58
C ALA A 13 9.08 -15.73 -58.84
N GLY A 14 8.96 -14.92 -57.78
CA GLY A 14 8.38 -13.57 -57.83
C GLY A 14 6.95 -13.46 -57.29
N ASP A 15 6.30 -14.56 -56.94
CA ASP A 15 5.00 -14.50 -56.26
C ASP A 15 5.12 -13.87 -54.87
N VAL A 16 4.13 -13.04 -54.50
CA VAL A 16 4.06 -12.34 -53.20
C VAL A 16 2.70 -12.62 -52.56
N ILE A 17 2.72 -12.93 -51.26
CA ILE A 17 1.52 -13.05 -50.43
C ILE A 17 1.55 -11.92 -49.42
N GLU A 18 0.53 -11.07 -49.44
CA GLU A 18 0.33 -10.02 -48.44
C GLU A 18 -0.80 -10.44 -47.48
N LEU A 19 -0.54 -10.28 -46.19
CA LEU A 19 -1.50 -10.59 -45.14
C LEU A 19 -1.76 -9.36 -44.29
N ALA A 20 -3.02 -8.91 -44.25
CA ALA A 20 -3.47 -7.85 -43.36
C ALA A 20 -4.25 -8.44 -42.18
N LEU A 21 -3.61 -8.51 -41.01
CA LEU A 21 -4.25 -8.98 -39.78
C LEU A 21 -4.89 -7.81 -39.02
N GLN A 22 -6.17 -7.93 -38.72
CA GLN A 22 -6.86 -6.99 -37.84
C GLN A 22 -6.38 -7.21 -36.40
N MET A 23 -5.83 -6.16 -35.78
CA MET A 23 -5.33 -6.20 -34.41
C MET A 23 -6.10 -5.19 -33.55
N PRO A 24 -7.39 -5.44 -33.26
CA PRO A 24 -8.19 -4.52 -32.46
C PRO A 24 -7.66 -4.42 -31.04
N LEU A 25 -7.97 -3.29 -30.39
CA LEU A 25 -7.79 -3.15 -28.96
C LEU A 25 -8.87 -3.95 -28.22
N ARG A 26 -8.49 -4.66 -27.16
CA ARG A 26 -9.42 -5.30 -26.21
C ARG A 26 -8.87 -5.21 -24.78
N LEU A 27 -9.75 -5.45 -23.82
CA LEU A 27 -9.36 -5.65 -22.42
C LEU A 27 -9.33 -7.14 -22.11
N GLU A 28 -8.34 -7.57 -21.35
CA GLU A 28 -8.30 -8.90 -20.74
C GLU A 28 -8.25 -8.76 -19.21
N HIS A 29 -9.12 -9.49 -18.52
CA HIS A 29 -9.22 -9.43 -17.06
C HIS A 29 -8.15 -10.30 -16.39
N ALA A 30 -7.66 -9.84 -15.24
CA ALA A 30 -6.81 -10.65 -14.38
C ALA A 30 -7.58 -11.86 -13.84
N ALA A 31 -6.90 -13.01 -13.72
CA ALA A 31 -7.51 -14.20 -13.17
C ALA A 31 -7.94 -13.97 -11.71
N GLY A 32 -9.22 -14.15 -11.42
CA GLY A 32 -9.79 -13.96 -10.09
C GLY A 32 -10.10 -12.51 -9.69
N ASP A 33 -9.80 -11.52 -10.54
CA ASP A 33 -10.12 -10.11 -10.31
C ASP A 33 -10.69 -9.46 -11.58
N PRO A 34 -12.03 -9.38 -11.72
CA PRO A 34 -12.66 -8.76 -12.88
C PRO A 34 -12.46 -7.24 -12.91
N SER A 35 -12.05 -6.60 -11.81
CA SER A 35 -11.80 -5.16 -11.74
C SER A 35 -10.41 -4.76 -12.22
N THR A 36 -9.53 -5.71 -12.51
CA THR A 36 -8.17 -5.47 -12.97
C THR A 36 -8.00 -6.00 -14.39
N VAL A 37 -7.48 -5.16 -15.29
CA VAL A 37 -7.41 -5.44 -16.73
C VAL A 37 -6.05 -5.10 -17.34
N VAL A 38 -5.74 -5.76 -18.46
CA VAL A 38 -4.65 -5.43 -19.40
C VAL A 38 -5.24 -4.93 -20.71
N VAL A 39 -4.64 -3.89 -21.30
CA VAL A 39 -4.98 -3.44 -22.66
C VAL A 39 -4.18 -4.26 -23.67
N MET A 40 -4.87 -4.96 -24.57
CA MET A 40 -4.27 -5.81 -25.58
C MET A 40 -4.50 -5.24 -26.98
N ARG A 41 -3.52 -5.39 -27.89
CA ARG A 41 -3.65 -5.15 -29.33
C ARG A 41 -3.39 -6.46 -30.07
N GLY A 42 -4.42 -7.17 -30.50
CA GLY A 42 -4.25 -8.56 -30.94
C GLY A 42 -3.50 -9.38 -29.87
N PRO A 43 -2.48 -10.19 -30.18
CA PRO A 43 -1.76 -10.95 -29.16
C PRO A 43 -0.79 -10.09 -28.30
N LEU A 44 -0.66 -8.79 -28.57
CA LEU A 44 0.31 -7.94 -27.88
C LEU A 44 -0.29 -7.29 -26.64
N ALA A 45 0.30 -7.55 -25.48
CA ALA A 45 0.01 -6.79 -24.27
C ALA A 45 0.64 -5.39 -24.35
N LEU A 46 -0.15 -4.37 -24.02
CA LEU A 46 0.30 -2.99 -23.89
C LEU A 46 0.36 -2.65 -22.41
N ALA A 47 1.45 -1.99 -22.00
CA ALA A 47 1.61 -1.50 -20.64
C ALA A 47 1.69 0.02 -20.64
N ALA A 48 1.20 0.65 -19.57
CA ALA A 48 1.38 2.07 -19.35
C ALA A 48 2.84 2.36 -19.00
N ASP A 49 3.48 3.29 -19.70
CA ASP A 49 4.83 3.77 -19.43
C ASP A 49 4.81 4.76 -18.25
N LEU A 50 5.44 4.39 -17.14
CA LEU A 50 5.53 5.18 -15.91
C LEU A 50 6.88 5.89 -15.76
N GLY A 51 7.72 5.87 -16.79
CA GLY A 51 9.02 6.53 -16.76
C GLY A 51 10.19 5.57 -16.59
N ASP A 52 11.35 6.16 -16.32
CA ASP A 52 12.60 5.47 -16.06
C ASP A 52 12.51 4.62 -14.78
N VAL A 53 13.10 3.42 -14.78
CA VAL A 53 13.17 2.54 -13.62
C VAL A 53 14.02 3.15 -12.49
N ASP A 54 15.03 3.96 -12.82
CA ASP A 54 15.93 4.56 -11.83
C ASP A 54 15.34 5.82 -11.18
N ALA A 55 14.37 6.45 -11.82
CA ALA A 55 13.66 7.59 -11.22
C ALA A 55 12.63 7.09 -10.20
N PRO A 56 12.49 7.70 -9.01
CA PRO A 56 11.43 7.34 -8.07
C PRO A 56 10.05 7.62 -8.67
N TYR A 57 9.07 6.76 -8.38
CA TYR A 57 7.67 6.97 -8.74
C TYR A 57 6.88 7.30 -7.49
N GLU A 58 6.47 8.56 -7.37
CA GLU A 58 5.72 9.07 -6.21
C GLU A 58 4.22 9.27 -6.51
N GLY A 59 3.79 8.96 -7.74
CA GLY A 59 2.39 9.03 -8.14
C GLY A 59 1.55 7.89 -7.56
N PRO A 60 0.22 8.06 -7.45
CA PRO A 60 -0.66 6.94 -7.16
C PRO A 60 -0.69 5.96 -8.34
N ASP A 61 -0.89 4.67 -8.06
CA ASP A 61 -1.07 3.64 -9.09
C ASP A 61 -2.12 4.09 -10.14
N PRO A 62 -1.81 3.99 -11.44
CA PRO A 62 -2.71 4.44 -12.48
C PRO A 62 -3.96 3.56 -12.55
N VAL A 63 -5.10 4.18 -12.85
CA VAL A 63 -6.39 3.49 -12.99
C VAL A 63 -7.08 3.90 -14.28
N LEU A 64 -7.81 2.97 -14.91
CA LEU A 64 -8.66 3.24 -16.06
C LEU A 64 -10.04 3.66 -15.57
N VAL A 65 -10.47 4.88 -15.90
CA VAL A 65 -11.77 5.43 -15.48
C VAL A 65 -12.63 5.67 -16.70
N SER A 66 -13.75 4.95 -16.80
CA SER A 66 -14.75 5.14 -17.84
C SER A 66 -16.11 4.58 -17.41
N ASP A 67 -17.19 5.27 -17.76
CA ASP A 67 -18.55 4.73 -17.59
C ASP A 67 -18.97 3.83 -18.77
N ALA A 68 -18.21 3.87 -19.87
CA ALA A 68 -18.34 3.00 -21.02
C ALA A 68 -17.11 2.07 -21.13
N SER A 69 -16.53 1.93 -22.33
CA SER A 69 -15.26 1.21 -22.50
C SER A 69 -14.08 2.17 -22.31
N PRO A 70 -13.11 1.88 -21.44
CA PRO A 70 -11.87 2.66 -21.34
C PRO A 70 -11.12 2.81 -22.68
N LEU A 71 -11.37 1.89 -23.63
CA LEU A 71 -10.75 1.88 -24.95
C LEU A 71 -11.32 2.92 -25.92
N SER A 72 -12.51 3.49 -25.65
CA SER A 72 -13.09 4.54 -26.51
C SER A 72 -12.30 5.84 -26.45
N GLU A 73 -11.46 6.00 -25.42
CA GLU A 73 -10.60 7.16 -25.20
C GLU A 73 -9.12 6.90 -25.60
N CYS A 74 -8.86 5.78 -26.28
CA CYS A 74 -7.54 5.47 -26.83
C CYS A 74 -7.32 6.20 -28.16
N VAL A 75 -6.22 6.95 -28.24
CA VAL A 75 -5.77 7.62 -29.46
C VAL A 75 -4.51 6.92 -29.96
N ALA A 76 -4.53 6.43 -31.20
CA ALA A 76 -3.34 5.84 -31.82
C ALA A 76 -2.25 6.92 -32.01
N LEU A 77 -1.01 6.56 -31.69
CA LEU A 77 0.16 7.40 -31.92
C LEU A 77 0.86 7.00 -33.24
N PRO A 78 1.77 7.84 -33.78
CA PRO A 78 2.46 7.54 -35.05
C PRO A 78 3.22 6.21 -35.06
N GLN A 79 3.74 5.77 -33.91
CA GLN A 79 4.42 4.48 -33.81
C GLN A 79 3.39 3.33 -33.74
N PRO A 80 3.51 2.28 -34.58
CA PRO A 80 2.60 1.14 -34.55
C PRO A 80 2.53 0.48 -33.17
N GLY A 81 1.31 0.30 -32.65
CA GLY A 81 1.10 -0.31 -31.33
C GLY A 81 1.27 0.65 -30.15
N HIS A 82 1.52 1.94 -30.39
CA HIS A 82 1.56 2.96 -29.35
C HIS A 82 0.23 3.72 -29.30
N TYR A 83 -0.25 3.96 -28.09
CA TYR A 83 -1.51 4.66 -27.85
C TYR A 83 -1.35 5.66 -26.73
N LEU A 84 -2.07 6.78 -26.81
CA LEU A 84 -2.36 7.63 -25.66
C LEU A 84 -3.73 7.23 -25.12
N VAL A 85 -3.82 6.90 -23.84
CA VAL A 85 -5.06 6.45 -23.20
C VAL A 85 -5.56 7.54 -22.25
N ASN A 86 -6.57 8.31 -22.67
CA ASN A 86 -7.05 9.49 -21.92
C ASN A 86 -7.96 9.14 -20.74
N SER A 87 -8.49 7.92 -20.70
CA SER A 87 -9.28 7.39 -19.58
C SER A 87 -8.43 7.10 -18.34
N VAL A 88 -7.10 7.16 -18.43
CA VAL A 88 -6.22 6.92 -17.28
C VAL A 88 -6.26 8.09 -16.30
N ARG A 89 -6.25 7.77 -15.01
CA ARG A 89 -6.06 8.71 -13.91
C ARG A 89 -4.80 8.34 -13.11
N PRO A 90 -4.08 9.32 -12.52
CA PRO A 90 -4.45 10.74 -12.43
C PRO A 90 -4.29 11.55 -13.73
N GLN A 91 -3.51 11.04 -14.68
CA GLN A 91 -3.27 11.70 -15.97
C GLN A 91 -3.26 10.68 -17.11
N PRO A 92 -3.52 11.11 -18.36
CA PRO A 92 -3.35 10.27 -19.54
C PRO A 92 -1.94 9.67 -19.60
N LEU A 93 -1.84 8.40 -19.97
CA LEU A 93 -0.57 7.68 -20.10
C LEU A 93 -0.39 7.09 -21.50
N ARG A 94 0.87 6.96 -21.90
CA ARG A 94 1.25 6.25 -23.13
C ARG A 94 1.25 4.76 -22.87
N PHE A 95 0.56 4.01 -23.72
CA PHE A 95 0.55 2.56 -23.73
C PHE A 95 1.40 2.09 -24.90
N VAL A 96 2.38 1.25 -24.61
CA VAL A 96 3.33 0.71 -25.59
C VAL A 96 3.45 -0.80 -25.41
N PRO A 97 3.88 -1.56 -26.44
CA PRO A 97 4.05 -3.00 -26.32
C PRO A 97 4.97 -3.36 -25.15
N PHE A 98 4.48 -4.21 -24.24
CA PHE A 98 5.18 -4.49 -22.99
C PHE A 98 6.59 -5.06 -23.21
N TYR A 99 6.77 -5.89 -24.24
CA TYR A 99 8.08 -6.46 -24.59
C TYR A 99 9.14 -5.39 -24.91
N ALA A 100 8.73 -4.15 -25.26
CA ALA A 100 9.63 -3.06 -25.62
C ALA A 100 9.95 -2.12 -24.44
N GLN A 101 9.39 -2.35 -23.25
CA GLN A 101 9.61 -1.52 -22.06
C GLN A 101 10.80 -1.99 -21.22
N TYR A 102 11.97 -2.10 -21.83
CA TYR A 102 13.22 -2.38 -21.12
C TYR A 102 13.62 -1.18 -20.27
N GLU A 103 14.04 -1.42 -19.03
CA GLU A 103 14.49 -0.37 -18.08
C GLU A 103 13.46 0.75 -17.87
N ARG A 104 12.18 0.42 -18.05
CA ARG A 104 11.07 1.34 -17.77
C ARG A 104 10.20 0.77 -16.66
N ARG A 105 9.72 1.65 -15.80
CA ARG A 105 8.65 1.30 -14.88
C ARG A 105 7.36 1.20 -15.69
N SER A 106 6.66 0.08 -15.57
CA SER A 106 5.46 -0.17 -16.37
C SER A 106 4.31 -0.67 -15.50
N ALA A 107 3.10 -0.18 -15.78
CA ALA A 107 1.87 -0.78 -15.27
C ALA A 107 1.22 -1.62 -16.37
N LEU A 108 1.31 -2.94 -16.23
CA LEU A 108 0.68 -3.90 -17.15
C LEU A 108 -0.80 -4.12 -16.81
N TYR A 109 -1.07 -4.32 -15.52
CA TYR A 109 -2.41 -4.50 -14.97
C TYR A 109 -2.87 -3.20 -14.31
N LEU A 110 -4.04 -2.71 -14.71
CA LEU A 110 -4.65 -1.51 -14.15
C LEU A 110 -6.04 -1.84 -13.60
N ARG A 111 -6.41 -1.20 -12.49
CA ARG A 111 -7.80 -1.25 -12.02
C ARG A 111 -8.68 -0.45 -12.98
N GLN A 112 -9.81 -1.03 -13.38
CA GLN A 112 -10.88 -0.36 -14.08
C GLN A 112 -11.94 0.11 -13.09
N MET A 113 -12.39 1.35 -13.24
CA MET A 113 -13.41 1.99 -12.39
C MET A 113 -14.38 2.79 -13.24
N THR A 114 -15.62 2.93 -12.78
CA THR A 114 -16.54 3.96 -13.28
C THR A 114 -16.15 5.34 -12.72
N THR A 115 -16.70 6.41 -13.30
CA THR A 115 -16.49 7.77 -12.80
C THR A 115 -16.96 7.90 -11.34
N ALA A 116 -18.07 7.25 -10.99
CA ALA A 116 -18.61 7.22 -9.63
C ALA A 116 -17.67 6.46 -8.66
N GLN A 117 -17.16 5.29 -9.05
CA GLN A 117 -16.20 4.52 -8.24
C GLN A 117 -14.90 5.30 -8.02
N TRP A 118 -14.40 5.98 -9.05
CA TRP A 118 -13.20 6.81 -8.94
C TRP A 118 -13.41 7.99 -7.98
N SER A 119 -14.56 8.67 -8.06
CA SER A 119 -14.91 9.75 -7.12
C SER A 119 -14.95 9.25 -5.67
N ALA A 120 -15.60 8.11 -5.43
CA ALA A 120 -15.65 7.48 -4.11
C ALA A 120 -14.26 7.07 -3.60
N GLU A 121 -13.42 6.49 -4.46
CA GLU A 121 -12.04 6.11 -4.11
C GLU A 121 -11.17 7.33 -3.78
N GLN A 122 -11.31 8.43 -4.52
CA GLN A 122 -10.63 9.69 -4.19
C GLN A 122 -11.10 10.24 -2.84
N GLY A 123 -12.42 10.26 -2.58
CA GLY A 123 -12.97 10.67 -1.30
C GLY A 123 -12.44 9.81 -0.15
N ARG A 124 -12.41 8.49 -0.32
CA ARG A 124 -11.84 7.54 0.64
C ARG A 124 -10.36 7.81 0.91
N ARG A 125 -9.54 8.02 -0.14
CA ARG A 125 -8.11 8.34 -0.01
C ARG A 125 -7.90 9.68 0.69
N ALA A 126 -8.67 10.70 0.32
CA ALA A 126 -8.61 12.02 0.93
C ALA A 126 -8.98 11.96 2.42
N GLN A 127 -10.02 11.19 2.78
CA GLN A 127 -10.40 10.99 4.17
C GLN A 127 -9.30 10.28 4.96
N VAL A 128 -8.76 9.16 4.45
CA VAL A 128 -7.65 8.44 5.09
C VAL A 128 -6.44 9.36 5.30
N GLN A 129 -6.11 10.18 4.30
CA GLN A 129 -5.01 11.14 4.41
C GLN A 129 -5.31 12.26 5.40
N ALA A 130 -6.54 12.77 5.43
CA ALA A 130 -6.98 13.79 6.38
C ALA A 130 -6.94 13.26 7.82
N ASP A 131 -7.42 12.04 8.05
CA ASP A 131 -7.40 11.38 9.36
C ASP A 131 -5.96 11.15 9.82
N ARG A 132 -5.08 10.69 8.93
CA ARG A 132 -3.65 10.55 9.23
C ARG A 132 -3.01 11.89 9.56
N SER A 133 -3.28 12.93 8.78
CA SER A 133 -2.75 14.27 9.01
C SER A 133 -3.23 14.87 10.33
N ALA A 134 -4.52 14.71 10.65
CA ALA A 134 -5.11 15.16 11.91
C ALA A 134 -4.50 14.43 13.11
N LEU A 135 -4.25 13.11 12.99
CA LEU A 135 -3.57 12.33 14.02
C LEU A 135 -2.14 12.84 14.26
N LEU A 136 -1.36 13.03 13.19
CA LEU A 136 0.02 13.53 13.29
C LEU A 136 0.09 14.95 13.85
N THR A 137 -0.86 15.82 13.47
CA THR A 137 -0.92 17.22 13.98
C THR A 137 -1.21 17.28 15.48
N ARG A 138 -2.02 16.35 16.00
CA ARG A 138 -2.34 16.25 17.42
C ARG A 138 -1.30 15.50 18.25
N ALA A 139 -0.39 14.77 17.60
CA ALA A 139 0.58 13.97 18.28
C ALA A 139 1.71 14.84 18.85
N VAL A 140 2.02 14.62 20.13
CA VAL A 140 3.19 15.18 20.81
C VAL A 140 4.47 14.56 20.26
N ASP A 141 4.41 13.26 19.96
CA ASP A 141 5.48 12.46 19.38
C ASP A 141 4.94 11.19 18.69
N THR A 142 5.70 10.61 17.77
CA THR A 142 5.25 9.47 16.94
C THR A 142 6.37 8.52 16.57
N ILE A 143 6.15 7.21 16.76
CA ILE A 143 7.06 6.15 16.34
C ILE A 143 6.39 5.23 15.30
N GLN A 144 7.13 4.93 14.23
CA GLN A 144 6.75 3.94 13.22
C GLN A 144 7.55 2.65 13.48
N PHE A 145 6.89 1.62 14.00
CA PHE A 145 7.57 0.34 14.30
C PHE A 145 7.94 -0.39 13.01
N GLY A 146 9.15 -0.96 13.00
CA GLY A 146 9.76 -1.62 11.84
C GLY A 146 10.37 -0.67 10.81
N ASP A 147 10.28 0.65 11.00
CA ASP A 147 11.03 1.65 10.20
C ASP A 147 12.34 2.00 10.90
N ASP A 148 13.48 1.65 10.30
CA ASP A 148 14.79 1.77 10.94
C ASP A 148 15.12 3.23 11.34
N ALA A 149 14.75 4.21 10.51
CA ALA A 149 15.02 5.61 10.79
C ALA A 149 14.18 6.13 11.98
N SER A 150 12.89 5.80 12.02
CA SER A 150 12.00 6.14 13.12
C SER A 150 12.44 5.46 14.42
N GLU A 151 12.75 4.17 14.37
CA GLU A 151 13.19 3.41 15.55
C GLU A 151 14.53 3.92 16.10
N GLN A 152 15.48 4.25 15.23
CA GLN A 152 16.75 4.86 15.63
C GLN A 152 16.55 6.24 16.26
N ALA A 153 15.67 7.07 15.69
CA ALA A 153 15.35 8.40 16.22
C ALA A 153 14.75 8.34 17.64
N HIS A 154 14.05 7.25 17.97
CA HIS A 154 13.46 7.01 19.29
C HIS A 154 14.37 6.15 20.21
N GLY A 155 15.57 5.81 19.76
CA GLY A 155 16.53 4.97 20.50
C GLY A 155 15.93 3.63 20.91
N LEU A 156 15.14 3.01 20.02
CA LEU A 156 14.44 1.76 20.30
C LEU A 156 15.44 0.63 20.63
N THR A 157 15.17 -0.07 21.72
CA THR A 157 15.85 -1.29 22.14
C THR A 157 14.81 -2.37 22.40
N SER A 158 15.18 -3.63 22.22
CA SER A 158 14.22 -4.73 22.34
C SER A 158 14.90 -6.04 22.72
N ASP A 159 14.15 -6.93 23.35
CA ASP A 159 14.50 -8.33 23.54
C ASP A 159 13.35 -9.20 23.03
N THR A 160 13.67 -10.36 22.46
CA THR A 160 12.71 -11.34 21.94
C THR A 160 11.62 -10.68 21.07
N SER A 161 12.09 -9.82 20.16
CA SER A 161 11.28 -9.04 19.23
C SER A 161 11.96 -8.97 17.86
N PHE A 162 11.17 -8.91 16.78
CA PHE A 162 11.66 -8.78 15.42
C PHE A 162 10.79 -7.83 14.60
N SER A 163 11.39 -7.20 13.59
CA SER A 163 10.67 -6.38 12.62
C SER A 163 10.24 -7.21 11.41
N GLY A 164 9.21 -6.77 10.71
CA GLY A 164 8.73 -7.41 9.50
C GLY A 164 7.75 -6.55 8.73
N MET A 165 7.16 -7.14 7.68
CA MET A 165 6.10 -6.52 6.90
C MET A 165 4.88 -7.44 6.88
N TYR A 166 3.72 -6.89 7.25
CA TYR A 166 2.44 -7.59 7.17
C TYR A 166 1.40 -6.67 6.55
N ARG A 167 0.69 -7.16 5.53
CA ARG A 167 -0.30 -6.39 4.76
C ARG A 167 0.21 -5.01 4.30
N ARG A 168 1.47 -4.99 3.82
CA ARG A 168 2.19 -3.79 3.35
C ARG A 168 2.43 -2.72 4.43
N GLN A 169 2.29 -3.04 5.71
CA GLN A 169 2.72 -2.19 6.82
C GLN A 169 3.89 -2.83 7.54
N GLN A 170 4.90 -2.03 7.86
CA GLN A 170 6.00 -2.44 8.73
C GLN A 170 5.49 -2.60 10.15
N PHE A 171 6.10 -3.53 10.89
CA PHE A 171 5.74 -3.79 12.27
C PHE A 171 6.95 -4.21 13.10
N ARG A 172 6.75 -4.22 14.42
CA ARG A 172 7.59 -4.92 15.39
C ARG A 172 6.74 -5.89 16.22
N ASP A 173 7.05 -7.18 16.14
CA ASP A 173 6.38 -8.23 16.92
C ASP A 173 7.14 -8.43 18.23
N VAL A 174 6.42 -8.43 19.35
CA VAL A 174 6.96 -8.42 20.71
C VAL A 174 6.47 -9.66 21.42
N ARG A 175 7.33 -10.68 21.47
CA ARG A 175 6.95 -12.00 21.97
C ARG A 175 7.22 -12.15 23.46
N GLY A 176 6.55 -13.12 24.07
CA GLY A 176 6.65 -13.39 25.51
C GLY A 176 8.08 -13.53 26.00
N LYS A 177 8.31 -13.02 27.23
CA LYS A 177 9.64 -12.84 27.88
C LYS A 177 10.53 -11.76 27.25
N GLY A 178 10.09 -11.11 26.18
CA GLY A 178 10.75 -9.99 25.54
C GLY A 178 10.21 -8.63 25.98
N PHE A 179 10.61 -7.61 25.24
CA PHE A 179 10.08 -6.26 25.35
C PHE A 179 10.44 -5.42 24.12
N VAL A 180 9.76 -4.29 23.97
CA VAL A 180 10.28 -3.15 23.20
C VAL A 180 10.30 -1.93 24.10
N GLN A 181 11.36 -1.13 24.00
CA GLN A 181 11.57 0.06 24.79
C GLN A 181 12.08 1.18 23.90
N PHE A 182 11.44 2.35 23.97
CA PHE A 182 11.72 3.49 23.12
C PHE A 182 11.44 4.78 23.88
N ARG A 183 11.94 5.91 23.39
CA ARG A 183 11.77 7.20 24.05
C ARG A 183 10.82 8.09 23.27
N MET A 184 9.89 8.76 23.96
CA MET A 184 8.99 9.75 23.37
C MET A 184 8.98 11.03 24.20
N ARG A 185 8.71 12.17 23.57
CA ARG A 185 8.58 13.46 24.25
C ARG A 185 7.36 13.49 25.17
N GLY A 186 7.56 13.78 26.45
CA GLY A 186 6.46 13.95 27.41
C GLY A 186 5.85 15.36 27.39
N SER A 187 4.90 15.60 28.29
CA SER A 187 4.15 16.85 28.36
C SER A 187 3.48 17.01 29.73
N ASP A 188 3.27 18.27 30.14
CA ASP A 188 2.54 18.62 31.36
C ASP A 188 1.02 18.42 31.28
N ALA A 189 0.47 18.33 30.06
CA ALA A 189 -0.92 17.96 29.83
C ALA A 189 -1.12 16.43 29.89
N PRO A 190 -2.32 15.93 30.27
CA PRO A 190 -2.64 14.50 30.21
C PRO A 190 -2.33 13.89 28.85
N LEU A 191 -1.74 12.68 28.85
CA LEU A 191 -1.34 11.97 27.63
C LEU A 191 -2.03 10.61 27.49
N VAL A 192 -2.26 10.23 26.25
CA VAL A 192 -2.73 8.91 25.82
C VAL A 192 -1.70 8.33 24.87
N LEU A 193 -1.26 7.10 25.12
CA LEU A 193 -0.49 6.33 24.15
C LEU A 193 -1.46 5.57 23.25
N ARG A 194 -1.51 5.95 21.98
CA ARG A 194 -2.24 5.21 20.95
C ARG A 194 -1.29 4.22 20.27
N LEU A 195 -1.68 2.95 20.19
CA LEU A 195 -0.94 1.91 19.48
C LEU A 195 -1.80 1.27 18.40
N ARG A 196 -1.22 1.00 17.23
CA ARG A 196 -1.86 0.28 16.13
C ARG A 196 -1.52 -1.21 16.14
N PHE A 197 -2.57 -2.03 16.02
CA PHE A 197 -2.52 -3.48 15.94
C PHE A 197 -3.29 -4.00 14.73
N TRP A 198 -3.17 -5.30 14.47
CA TRP A 198 -4.12 -6.02 13.63
C TRP A 198 -5.33 -6.45 14.47
N GLY A 199 -6.55 -6.22 13.97
CA GLY A 199 -7.78 -6.29 14.76
C GLY A 199 -8.08 -7.65 15.37
N SER A 200 -7.69 -8.74 14.72
CA SER A 200 -7.93 -10.10 15.20
C SER A 200 -6.91 -10.59 16.22
N ASP A 201 -5.86 -9.80 16.48
CA ASP A 201 -4.80 -10.21 17.40
C ASP A 201 -5.24 -10.04 18.84
N ARG A 202 -4.76 -10.96 19.68
CA ARG A 202 -4.91 -10.96 21.12
C ARG A 202 -3.57 -10.70 21.79
N GLY A 203 -3.59 -10.22 23.02
CA GLY A 203 -2.36 -9.99 23.77
C GLY A 203 -2.61 -9.55 25.21
N ARG A 204 -1.72 -9.93 26.12
CA ARG A 204 -1.65 -9.36 27.47
C ARG A 204 -0.27 -8.80 27.72
N PHE A 205 -0.21 -7.54 28.09
CA PHE A 205 1.06 -6.83 28.26
C PHE A 205 0.92 -5.66 29.21
N THR A 206 2.06 -5.16 29.68
CA THR A 206 2.14 -3.98 30.52
C THR A 206 2.86 -2.88 29.76
N ILE A 207 2.31 -1.67 29.81
CA ILE A 207 2.98 -0.45 29.38
C ILE A 207 3.61 0.17 30.61
N LEU A 208 4.93 0.37 30.57
CA LEU A 208 5.71 1.04 31.60
C LEU A 208 6.17 2.40 31.08
N VAL A 209 6.19 3.38 31.98
CA VAL A 209 6.78 4.71 31.77
C VAL A 209 7.91 4.86 32.78
N ASP A 210 9.13 5.10 32.29
CA ASP A 210 10.35 5.24 33.10
C ASP A 210 10.57 4.07 34.07
N GLY A 211 10.25 2.85 33.60
CA GLY A 211 10.41 1.60 34.35
C GLY A 211 9.31 1.32 35.37
N VAL A 212 8.30 2.18 35.50
CA VAL A 212 7.16 1.98 36.40
C VAL A 212 5.91 1.60 35.59
N SER A 213 5.15 0.62 36.07
CA SER A 213 3.92 0.15 35.41
C SER A 213 2.86 1.26 35.34
N ALA A 214 2.47 1.65 34.13
CA ALA A 214 1.46 2.68 33.88
C ALA A 214 0.10 2.06 33.53
N VAL A 215 0.06 1.06 32.66
CA VAL A 215 -1.18 0.43 32.17
C VAL A 215 -0.98 -1.07 32.02
N SER A 216 -1.89 -1.87 32.59
CA SER A 216 -1.98 -3.31 32.28
C SER A 216 -3.05 -3.50 31.21
N VAL A 217 -2.69 -4.17 30.13
CA VAL A 217 -3.53 -4.34 28.94
C VAL A 217 -3.90 -5.81 28.78
N GLN A 218 -5.19 -6.06 28.52
CA GLN A 218 -5.69 -7.32 28.01
C GLN A 218 -6.52 -7.04 26.76
N VAL A 219 -6.11 -7.66 25.66
CA VAL A 219 -6.80 -7.65 24.39
C VAL A 219 -7.24 -9.06 24.07
N ASP A 220 -8.55 -9.27 24.04
CA ASP A 220 -9.13 -10.50 23.54
C ASP A 220 -9.17 -10.50 22.01
N ALA A 221 -9.14 -11.70 21.42
CA ALA A 221 -9.26 -11.87 19.98
C ALA A 221 -10.61 -11.32 19.50
N SER A 222 -10.62 -10.75 18.29
CA SER A 222 -11.85 -10.26 17.66
C SER A 222 -11.94 -10.72 16.22
N ASP A 223 -13.12 -10.57 15.62
CA ASP A 223 -13.34 -10.89 14.20
C ASP A 223 -13.00 -9.71 13.27
N ILE A 224 -12.32 -8.67 13.77
CA ILE A 224 -11.94 -7.49 12.98
C ILE A 224 -10.74 -7.83 12.10
N VAL A 225 -10.96 -7.90 10.79
CA VAL A 225 -9.94 -8.16 9.75
C VAL A 225 -9.43 -6.84 9.15
N ASP A 226 -9.04 -5.91 10.02
CA ASP A 226 -8.44 -4.62 9.65
C ASP A 226 -7.50 -4.10 10.75
N PHE A 227 -6.75 -3.04 10.48
CA PHE A 227 -5.95 -2.35 11.48
C PHE A 227 -6.83 -1.62 12.48
N VAL A 228 -6.47 -1.70 13.76
CA VAL A 228 -7.18 -1.02 14.84
C VAL A 228 -6.20 -0.20 15.67
N ASP A 229 -6.61 1.01 16.00
CA ASP A 229 -5.88 1.89 16.91
C ASP A 229 -6.53 1.80 18.30
N ARG A 230 -5.71 1.59 19.34
CA ARG A 230 -6.17 1.48 20.73
C ARG A 230 -5.48 2.53 21.60
N ASP A 231 -6.28 3.18 22.42
CA ASP A 231 -5.86 4.28 23.30
C ASP A 231 -5.62 3.79 24.72
N TYR A 232 -4.44 4.09 25.25
CA TYR A 232 -4.03 3.77 26.61
C TYR A 232 -3.71 5.05 27.37
N PRO A 233 -4.65 5.54 28.22
CA PRO A 233 -4.41 6.71 29.06
C PRO A 233 -3.21 6.48 29.98
N LEU A 234 -2.26 7.41 29.98
CA LEU A 234 -1.09 7.33 30.84
C LEU A 234 -1.31 8.19 32.10
N PRO A 235 -0.94 7.72 33.30
CA PRO A 235 -1.06 8.52 34.52
C PRO A 235 -0.23 9.81 34.41
N ILE A 236 -0.87 10.98 34.56
CA ILE A 236 -0.21 12.29 34.39
C ILE A 236 1.03 12.46 35.27
N ALA A 237 1.06 11.85 36.45
CA ALA A 237 2.21 11.90 37.36
C ALA A 237 3.48 11.29 36.74
N MET A 238 3.33 10.43 35.72
CA MET A 238 4.43 9.72 35.06
C MET A 238 4.86 10.39 33.74
N THR A 239 4.10 11.35 33.20
CA THR A 239 4.31 11.85 31.83
C THR A 239 4.87 13.28 31.74
N ARG A 240 5.09 13.95 32.89
CA ARG A 240 5.56 15.34 32.96
C ARG A 240 7.02 15.53 32.59
N HIS A 241 7.81 14.45 32.53
CA HIS A 241 9.21 14.55 32.13
C HIS A 241 9.33 14.87 30.64
N ALA A 242 10.34 15.67 30.27
CA ALA A 242 10.52 16.10 28.88
C ALA A 242 10.72 14.94 27.90
N LEU A 243 11.35 13.85 28.36
CA LEU A 243 11.59 12.64 27.59
C LEU A 243 11.21 11.44 28.46
N LEU A 244 10.29 10.62 27.97
CA LEU A 244 9.74 9.44 28.63
C LEU A 244 10.36 8.19 28.03
N THR A 245 10.76 7.23 28.86
CA THR A 245 11.12 5.89 28.42
C THR A 245 9.89 5.01 28.48
N LEU A 246 9.28 4.75 27.33
CA LEU A 246 8.16 3.82 27.20
C LEU A 246 8.68 2.40 26.98
N ARG A 247 8.11 1.44 27.71
CA ARG A 247 8.40 0.03 27.52
C ARG A 247 7.11 -0.76 27.44
N ILE A 248 7.00 -1.60 26.42
CA ILE A 248 5.88 -2.51 26.23
C ILE A 248 6.42 -3.92 26.48
N GLU A 249 5.87 -4.58 27.49
CA GLU A 249 6.34 -5.87 27.97
C GLU A 249 5.17 -6.87 28.02
N PRO A 250 5.19 -7.94 27.18
CA PRO A 250 4.20 -8.99 27.25
C PRO A 250 4.22 -9.72 28.59
N GLN A 251 3.06 -10.11 29.08
CA GLN A 251 2.97 -11.03 30.20
C GLN A 251 3.55 -12.40 29.82
N ALA A 252 3.96 -13.19 30.81
CA ALA A 252 4.57 -14.49 30.58
C ALA A 252 3.65 -15.41 29.75
N GLY A 253 4.17 -15.88 28.61
CA GLY A 253 3.44 -16.75 27.68
C GLY A 253 2.49 -16.01 26.72
N ASP A 254 2.52 -14.67 26.70
CA ASP A 254 1.65 -13.84 25.87
C ASP A 254 2.45 -12.95 24.89
N THR A 255 1.75 -12.12 24.10
CA THR A 255 2.34 -11.19 23.13
C THR A 255 1.87 -9.76 23.37
N ALA A 256 2.67 -8.79 22.94
CA ALA A 256 2.30 -7.36 22.91
C ALA A 256 2.33 -6.78 21.48
N GLY A 257 2.23 -7.63 20.47
CA GLY A 257 2.25 -7.21 19.07
C GLY A 257 1.62 -8.24 18.12
N PRO A 258 1.70 -8.00 16.80
CA PRO A 258 2.55 -6.98 16.17
C PRO A 258 2.11 -5.52 16.39
N LEU A 259 3.08 -4.65 16.67
CA LEU A 259 2.92 -3.19 16.78
C LEU A 259 3.22 -2.56 15.42
N PHE A 260 2.30 -1.76 14.88
CA PHE A 260 2.46 -1.12 13.57
C PHE A 260 2.72 0.38 13.64
N GLY A 261 2.33 1.05 14.73
CA GLY A 261 2.55 2.48 14.92
C GLY A 261 2.21 2.90 16.35
N GLY A 262 2.87 3.94 16.82
CA GLY A 262 2.65 4.52 18.14
C GLY A 262 2.57 6.04 18.08
N TRP A 263 1.56 6.63 18.72
CA TRP A 263 1.37 8.07 18.82
C TRP A 263 1.12 8.45 20.27
N LEU A 264 1.86 9.43 20.76
CA LEU A 264 1.57 10.04 22.05
C LEU A 264 0.71 11.27 21.82
N LEU A 265 -0.52 11.25 22.33
CA LEU A 265 -1.54 12.27 22.07
C LEU A 265 -1.88 13.01 23.36
N HIS A 266 -2.28 14.28 23.27
CA HIS A 266 -3.01 14.91 24.36
C HIS A 266 -4.39 14.26 24.54
N ALA A 267 -4.76 13.96 25.78
CA ALA A 267 -6.05 13.37 26.15
C ALA A 267 -7.22 14.35 25.94
#